data_AF-A0A3D3DGZ6-F1
#
_entry.id   AF-A0A3D3DGZ6-F1
#
_cell.length_a   1.000
_cell.length_b   1.000
_cell.length_c   1.000
_cell.angle_alpha   90.00
_cell.angle_beta   90.00
_cell.angle_gamma   90.00
#
_symmetry.space_group_name_H-M   'P 1'
#
loop_
_entity.id
_entity.type
_entity.pdbx_description
1 polymer ?
#
loop_
_entity_poly.entity_id
_entity_poly.type
_entity_poly.pdbx_seq_one_letter_code
_entity_poly.pdbx_strand_id
1 'polypeptide(L)'
;MALEQHMLSELRRLVGADQVLTAKEDLIPYSFDGTAALQQLPECVVFARSTEQVVGVLKLAGQARTPVVTRGSGTGLSGGS
;
A
#
# COMPACT_ATOMS: atom_id res chain seq x y z
N MET A 1 4.48 -5.37 12.52
CA MET A 1 3.34 -4.94 13.36
C MET A 1 2.07 -5.19 12.55
N ALA A 2 0.89 -5.12 13.14
CA ALA A 2 -0.36 -5.24 12.39
C ALA A 2 -0.97 -3.85 12.23
N LEU A 3 -1.48 -3.56 11.03
CA LEU A 3 -2.05 -2.28 10.65
C LEU A 3 -3.30 -2.05 11.50
N GLU A 4 -3.35 -0.89 12.15
CA GLU A 4 -4.47 -0.58 13.04
C GLU A 4 -5.79 -0.48 12.26
N GLN A 5 -6.89 -0.95 12.85
CA GLN A 5 -8.21 -0.87 12.21
C GLN A 5 -8.63 0.56 11.89
N HIS A 6 -8.22 1.52 12.72
CA HIS A 6 -8.46 2.94 12.47
C HIS A 6 -7.79 3.42 11.17
N MET A 7 -6.56 2.99 10.90
CA MET A 7 -5.84 3.30 9.66
C MET A 7 -6.62 2.80 8.44
N LEU A 8 -7.08 1.54 8.46
CA LEU A 8 -7.88 0.98 7.37
C LEU A 8 -9.18 1.76 7.14
N SER A 9 -9.87 2.17 8.21
CA SER A 9 -11.08 2.98 8.07
C SER A 9 -10.81 4.34 7.42
N GLU A 10 -9.74 5.02 7.81
CA GLU A 10 -9.39 6.33 7.27
C GLU A 10 -8.91 6.24 5.81
N LEU A 11 -8.13 5.22 5.46
CA LEU A 11 -7.74 4.95 4.07
C LEU A 11 -8.98 4.74 3.19
N ARG A 12 -9.91 3.90 3.62
CA ARG A 12 -11.17 3.65 2.89
C ARG A 12 -12.02 4.92 2.76
N ARG A 13 -12.00 5.81 3.75
CA ARG A 13 -12.67 7.12 3.69
C ARG A 13 -12.02 8.06 2.66
N LEU A 14 -10.70 8.03 2.54
CA LEU A 14 -9.94 8.88 1.62
C LEU A 14 -10.05 8.43 0.16
N VAL A 15 -9.92 7.13 -0.10
CA VAL A 15 -9.81 6.60 -1.48
C VAL A 15 -11.02 5.80 -1.95
N GLY A 16 -11.94 5.44 -1.04
CA GLY A 16 -13.04 4.52 -1.30
C GLY A 16 -12.70 3.09 -0.86
N ALA A 17 -13.71 2.33 -0.42
CA ALA A 17 -13.53 0.99 0.13
C ALA A 17 -12.88 0.01 -0.87
N ASP A 18 -13.30 0.05 -2.13
CA ASP A 18 -12.81 -0.82 -3.20
C ASP A 18 -11.38 -0.48 -3.65
N GLN A 19 -10.81 0.63 -3.17
CA GLN A 19 -9.43 1.03 -3.46
C GLN A 19 -8.45 0.62 -2.36
N VAL A 20 -8.89 -0.13 -1.34
CA VAL A 20 -8.03 -0.61 -0.23
C VAL A 20 -8.10 -2.14 -0.15
N LEU A 21 -7.07 -2.79 -0.70
CA LEU A 21 -6.94 -4.24 -0.66
C LEU A 21 -6.37 -4.69 0.68
N THR A 22 -6.95 -5.75 1.24
CA THR A 22 -6.52 -6.37 2.50
C THR A 22 -6.65 -7.90 2.49
N ALA A 23 -7.36 -8.47 1.51
CA ALA A 23 -7.45 -9.93 1.37
C ALA A 23 -6.10 -10.49 0.92
N LYS A 24 -5.71 -11.63 1.46
CA LYS A 24 -4.36 -12.18 1.26
C LYS A 24 -4.06 -12.43 -0.22
N GLU A 25 -5.04 -12.99 -0.93
CA GLU A 25 -5.02 -13.25 -2.37
C GLU A 25 -4.77 -12.00 -3.22
N ASP A 26 -5.32 -10.85 -2.80
CA ASP A 26 -5.13 -9.58 -3.48
C ASP A 26 -3.76 -8.96 -3.21
N LEU A 27 -3.13 -9.30 -2.08
CA LEU A 27 -1.84 -8.74 -1.64
C LEU A 27 -0.64 -9.50 -2.22
N ILE A 28 -0.79 -10.79 -2.55
CA ILE A 28 0.29 -11.62 -3.12
C ILE A 28 0.93 -10.99 -4.38
N PRO A 29 0.18 -10.45 -5.36
CA PRO A 29 0.77 -9.79 -6.53
C PRO A 29 1.62 -8.55 -6.21
N TYR A 30 1.48 -8.00 -5.00
CA TYR A 30 2.19 -6.82 -4.51
C TYR A 30 3.30 -7.19 -3.52
N SER A 31 3.55 -8.49 -3.29
CA SER A 31 4.58 -8.93 -2.36
C SER A 31 5.95 -9.11 -3.01
N PHE A 32 6.10 -8.89 -4.30
CA PHE A 32 7.34 -9.05 -5.04
C PHE A 32 7.37 -8.09 -6.25
N ASP A 33 8.57 -7.83 -6.74
CA ASP A 33 8.83 -7.18 -8.03
C ASP A 33 9.69 -8.11 -8.91
N GLY A 34 10.40 -7.55 -9.90
CA GLY A 34 11.32 -8.32 -10.73
C GLY A 34 12.55 -8.86 -9.98
N THR A 35 12.73 -8.53 -8.70
CA THR A 35 13.81 -9.08 -7.87
C THR A 35 13.47 -10.47 -7.35
N ALA A 36 13.95 -11.49 -8.07
CA ALA A 36 13.68 -12.91 -7.78
C ALA A 36 13.98 -13.35 -6.32
N ALA A 37 14.94 -12.73 -5.65
CA ALA A 37 15.37 -13.12 -4.31
C ALA A 37 14.58 -12.48 -3.17
N LEU A 38 13.74 -11.48 -3.44
CA LEU A 38 13.05 -10.70 -2.41
C LEU A 38 11.54 -10.80 -2.55
N GLN A 39 10.89 -11.03 -1.42
CA GLN A 39 9.43 -10.98 -1.30
C GLN A 39 9.05 -10.54 0.11
N GLN A 40 8.05 -9.68 0.23
CA GLN A 40 7.48 -9.27 1.49
C GLN A 40 6.01 -8.88 1.32
N LEU A 41 5.11 -9.56 2.02
CA LEU A 41 3.68 -9.29 1.93
C LEU A 41 3.36 -7.92 2.56
N PRO A 42 2.70 -6.98 1.84
CA PRO A 42 2.25 -5.74 2.44
C PRO A 42 1.06 -5.99 3.38
N GLU A 43 0.79 -5.05 4.28
CA GLU A 43 -0.37 -5.12 5.18
C GLU A 43 -1.67 -4.63 4.51
N CYS A 44 -1.54 -3.72 3.53
CA CYS A 44 -2.62 -3.30 2.63
C CYS A 44 -2.03 -2.72 1.34
N VAL A 45 -2.87 -2.60 0.30
CA VAL A 45 -2.54 -1.88 -0.94
C VAL A 45 -3.60 -0.82 -1.19
N VAL A 46 -3.18 0.38 -1.56
CA VAL A 46 -4.06 1.54 -1.75
C VAL A 46 -3.94 2.06 -3.18
N PHE A 47 -5.05 2.12 -3.91
CA PHE A 47 -5.11 2.72 -5.25
C PHE A 47 -5.63 4.15 -5.18
N ALA A 48 -4.71 5.11 -5.06
CA ALA A 48 -5.04 6.51 -5.21
C ALA A 48 -5.24 6.88 -6.69
N ARG A 49 -6.34 7.56 -7.01
CA ARG A 49 -6.74 7.98 -8.36
C ARG A 49 -6.60 9.49 -8.61
N SER A 50 -6.19 10.25 -7.60
CA SER A 50 -5.89 11.68 -7.71
C SER A 50 -4.72 12.09 -6.82
N THR A 51 -4.13 13.24 -7.13
CA THR A 51 -3.03 13.81 -6.31
C THR A 51 -3.49 14.11 -4.89
N GLU A 52 -4.72 14.58 -4.71
CA GLU A 52 -5.31 14.89 -3.40
C GLU A 52 -5.41 13.63 -2.53
N GLN A 53 -5.77 12.50 -3.15
CA GLN A 53 -5.79 11.21 -2.47
C GLN A 53 -4.39 10.76 -2.06
N VAL A 54 -3.38 10.88 -2.95
CA VAL A 54 -1.98 10.60 -2.61
C VAL A 54 -1.51 11.44 -1.43
N VAL A 55 -1.77 12.74 -1.46
CA VAL A 55 -1.42 13.66 -0.36
C VAL A 55 -2.11 13.26 0.95
N GLY A 56 -3.39 12.89 0.89
CA GLY A 56 -4.14 12.42 2.06
C GLY A 56 -3.55 11.15 2.68
N VAL A 57 -3.26 10.15 1.85
CA VAL A 57 -2.68 8.86 2.29
C VAL A 57 -1.30 9.08 2.93
N LEU A 58 -0.43 9.86 2.29
CA LEU A 58 0.93 10.12 2.81
C LEU A 58 0.89 10.92 4.13
N LYS A 59 -0.03 11.88 4.27
CA LYS A 59 -0.21 12.62 5.54
C LYS A 59 -0.66 11.69 6.66
N LEU A 60 -1.66 10.84 6.40
CA LEU A 60 -2.18 9.87 7.35
C LEU A 60 -1.09 8.88 7.78
N ALA A 61 -0.37 8.29 6.82
CA ALA A 61 0.73 7.39 7.09
C ALA A 61 1.86 8.06 7.89
N GLY A 62 2.19 9.32 7.57
CA GLY A 62 3.18 10.10 8.30
C GLY A 62 2.80 10.35 9.76
N GLN A 63 1.53 10.66 10.04
CA GLN A 63 1.01 10.84 11.41
C GLN A 63 1.11 9.54 12.22
N ALA A 64 0.79 8.40 11.60
CA ALA A 64 0.85 7.09 12.23
C ALA A 64 2.23 6.41 12.16
N ARG A 65 3.24 7.09 11.58
CA ARG A 65 4.57 6.52 11.30
C ARG A 65 4.52 5.17 10.56
N THR A 66 3.54 5.02 9.69
CA THR A 66 3.36 3.82 8.87
C THR A 66 4.26 3.91 7.63
N PRO A 67 5.13 2.92 7.37
CA PRO A 67 5.94 2.89 6.15
C PRO A 67 5.06 2.84 4.91
N VAL A 68 5.47 3.57 3.87
CA VAL A 68 4.80 3.56 2.56
C VAL A 68 5.82 3.19 1.50
N VAL A 69 5.47 2.22 0.67
CA VAL A 69 6.21 1.85 -0.54
C VAL A 69 5.38 2.30 -1.74
N THR A 70 5.95 3.15 -2.58
CA THR A 70 5.31 3.52 -3.84
C THR A 70 5.63 2.46 -4.89
N ARG A 71 4.62 2.08 -5.67
CA ARG A 71 4.76 1.03 -6.69
C ARG A 71 4.15 1.49 -8.01
N GLY A 72 4.90 1.30 -9.09
CA GLY A 72 4.42 1.42 -10.47
C GLY A 72 3.94 0.06 -11.00
N SER A 73 4.59 -0.45 -12.04
CA SER A 73 4.31 -1.78 -12.62
C SER A 73 4.90 -2.96 -11.84
N GLY A 74 5.80 -2.72 -10.88
CA GLY A 74 6.47 -3.80 -10.13
C GLY A 74 7.55 -4.53 -10.92
N THR A 75 8.17 -3.88 -11.91
CA THR A 75 9.22 -4.47 -12.75
C THR A 75 10.64 -4.11 -12.29
N GLY A 76 10.80 -3.53 -11.09
CA GLY A 76 12.10 -3.20 -10.52
C GLY A 76 12.96 -4.46 -10.32
N LEU A 77 14.29 -4.31 -10.40
CA LEU A 77 15.25 -5.42 -10.24
C LEU A 77 16.11 -5.29 -8.97
N SER A 78 15.83 -4.29 -8.13
CA SER A 78 16.54 -4.04 -6.87
C SER A 78 15.70 -4.19 -5.59
N GLY A 79 14.44 -4.62 -5.68
CA GLY A 79 13.52 -4.73 -4.55
C GLY A 79 13.00 -3.38 -4.04
N GLY A 80 12.93 -2.39 -4.93
CA GLY A 80 12.51 -1.03 -4.60
C GLY A 80 11.02 -0.77 -4.77
N SER A 81 10.25 -1.78 -5.22
CA SER A 81 8.84 -1.60 -5.63
C SER A 81 7.93 -2.75 -5.23
#